data_AF-A0A838S899-F1
#
_entry.id   AF-A0A838S899-F1
#
_cell.length_a   1.000
_cell.length_b   1.000
_cell.length_c   1.000
_cell.angle_alpha   90.00
_cell.angle_beta   90.00
_cell.angle_gamma   90.00
#
_symmetry.space_group_name_H-M   'P 1'
#
loop_
_entity.id
_entity.type
_entity.pdbx_description
1 polymer ?
#
loop_
_entity_poly.entity_id
_entity_poly.type
_entity_poly.pdbx_seq_one_letter_code
_entity_poly.pdbx_strand_id
1 'polypeptide(L)'
;MTQRKERLTVTVDPELIAAGAAAVEAGRADSLSGWVNQALAERAERDRKLAALDDAIAAYEARAGSITDEELREQQRVDRAAAVVVRGRGVA
;
A
#
# COMPACT_ATOMS: atom_id res chain seq x y z
N MET A 1 -7.95 1.13 29.76
CA MET A 1 -9.13 0.23 29.78
C MET A 1 -9.14 -0.53 28.47
N THR A 2 -9.00 -1.86 28.50
CA THR A 2 -8.98 -2.67 27.27
C THR A 2 -10.39 -2.68 26.70
N GLN A 3 -10.60 -2.02 25.56
CA GLN A 3 -11.89 -2.00 24.88
C GLN A 3 -12.29 -3.46 24.59
N ARG A 4 -13.45 -3.89 25.07
CA ARG A 4 -13.92 -5.26 24.86
C ARG A 4 -14.31 -5.39 23.38
N LYS A 5 -13.84 -6.44 22.71
CA LYS A 5 -14.19 -6.73 21.31
C LYS A 5 -15.71 -6.95 21.19
N GLU A 6 -16.33 -6.36 20.18
CA GLU A 6 -17.75 -6.53 19.87
C GLU A 6 -17.97 -7.74 18.94
N ARG A 7 -19.13 -8.39 19.04
CA ARG A 7 -19.46 -9.54 18.20
C ARG A 7 -20.11 -9.07 16.90
N LEU A 8 -19.54 -9.52 15.79
CA LEU A 8 -20.03 -9.26 14.44
C LEU A 8 -20.37 -10.59 13.76
N THR A 9 -21.57 -10.69 13.18
CA THR A 9 -21.98 -11.81 12.33
C THR A 9 -21.91 -11.37 10.87
N VAL A 10 -21.15 -12.09 10.05
CA VAL A 10 -20.95 -11.81 8.64
C VAL A 10 -21.00 -13.08 7.82
N THR A 11 -21.49 -12.97 6.59
CA THR A 11 -21.33 -14.01 5.57
C THR A 11 -19.96 -13.86 4.95
N VAL A 12 -19.20 -14.95 4.89
CA VAL A 12 -17.82 -14.96 4.39
C VAL A 12 -17.70 -16.08 3.37
N ASP A 13 -16.94 -15.85 2.31
CA ASP A 13 -16.72 -16.84 1.27
C ASP A 13 -16.07 -18.11 1.84
N PRO A 14 -16.46 -19.32 1.39
CA PRO A 14 -15.92 -20.57 1.91
C PRO A 14 -14.39 -20.67 1.83
N GLU A 15 -13.80 -20.10 0.79
CA GLU A 15 -12.35 -20.08 0.57
C GLU A 15 -11.61 -19.27 1.66
N LEU A 16 -12.20 -18.16 2.12
CA LEU A 16 -11.64 -17.35 3.18
C LEU A 16 -11.74 -18.05 4.55
N ILE A 17 -12.83 -18.79 4.78
CA ILE A 17 -12.97 -19.64 5.97
C ILE A 17 -11.88 -20.70 5.98
N ALA A 18 -11.65 -21.37 4.84
CA ALA A 18 -10.59 -22.38 4.71
C ALA A 18 -9.19 -21.79 4.91
N ALA A 19 -8.91 -20.62 4.34
CA ALA A 19 -7.64 -19.91 4.52
C ALA A 19 -7.39 -19.52 6.00
N GLY A 20 -8.43 -19.03 6.68
CA GLY A 20 -8.36 -18.69 8.10
C GLY A 20 -8.15 -19.92 8.98
N ALA A 21 -8.86 -21.03 8.70
CA ALA A 21 -8.63 -22.30 9.39
C ALA A 21 -7.19 -22.79 9.21
N ALA A 22 -6.67 -22.79 7.98
CA ALA A 22 -5.29 -23.16 7.69
C ALA A 22 -4.26 -22.24 8.39
N ALA A 23 -4.59 -20.96 8.60
CA ALA A 23 -3.74 -20.05 9.36
C ALA A 23 -3.70 -20.37 10.86
N VAL A 24 -4.83 -20.80 11.43
CA VAL A 24 -4.91 -21.25 12.82
C VAL A 24 -4.17 -22.56 13.03
N GLU A 25 -4.39 -23.55 12.15
CA GLU A 25 -3.67 -24.83 12.20
C GLU A 25 -2.15 -24.66 12.08
N ALA A 26 -1.71 -23.69 11.27
CA ALA A 26 -0.30 -23.36 11.14
C ALA A 26 0.26 -22.48 12.28
N GLY A 27 -0.53 -22.16 13.31
CA GLY A 27 -0.13 -21.35 14.46
C GLY A 27 0.13 -19.86 14.14
N ARG A 28 -0.32 -19.38 12.98
CA ARG A 28 -0.19 -17.95 12.60
C ARG A 28 -1.23 -17.06 13.28
N ALA A 29 -2.30 -17.65 13.81
CA ALA A 29 -3.32 -16.97 14.59
C ALA A 29 -3.90 -17.93 15.65
N ASP A 30 -4.22 -17.41 16.83
CA ASP A 30 -4.79 -18.22 17.92
C ASP A 30 -6.23 -18.68 17.67
N SER A 31 -6.93 -18.04 16.72
CA SER A 31 -8.33 -18.32 16.39
C SER A 31 -8.73 -17.65 15.07
N LEU A 32 -9.85 -18.11 14.50
CA LEU A 32 -10.41 -17.51 13.27
C LEU A 32 -10.81 -16.05 13.49
N SER A 33 -11.38 -15.71 14.66
CA SER A 33 -11.72 -14.32 15.00
C SER A 33 -10.48 -13.46 15.20
N GLY A 34 -9.39 -14.03 15.75
CA GLY A 34 -8.09 -13.38 15.82
C GLY A 34 -7.54 -13.06 14.43
N TRP A 35 -7.57 -14.05 13.53
CA TRP A 35 -7.14 -13.91 12.14
C TRP A 35 -7.94 -12.83 11.38
N VAL A 36 -9.27 -12.86 11.47
CA VAL A 36 -10.14 -11.84 10.86
C VAL A 36 -9.86 -10.45 11.44
N ASN A 37 -9.73 -10.35 12.76
CA ASN A 37 -9.45 -9.07 13.41
C ASN A 37 -8.10 -8.48 12.95
N GLN A 38 -7.07 -9.31 12.77
CA GLN A 38 -5.79 -8.88 12.25
C GLN A 38 -5.92 -8.37 10.81
N ALA A 39 -6.58 -9.13 9.94
CA ALA A 39 -6.78 -8.73 8.54
C ALA A 39 -7.54 -7.39 8.42
N LEU A 40 -8.57 -7.20 9.25
CA LEU A 40 -9.33 -5.93 9.29
C LEU A 40 -8.48 -4.77 9.81
N ALA A 41 -7.64 -5.00 10.83
CA ALA A 41 -6.74 -3.98 11.35
C ALA A 41 -5.68 -3.55 10.31
N GLU A 42 -5.08 -4.52 9.61
CA GLU A 42 -4.12 -4.26 8.53
C GLU A 42 -4.76 -3.50 7.37
N ARG A 43 -6.00 -3.87 6.99
CA ARG A 43 -6.76 -3.16 5.97
C ARG A 43 -7.04 -1.72 6.39
N ALA A 44 -7.54 -1.51 7.60
CA ALA A 44 -7.87 -0.18 8.10
C ALA A 44 -6.64 0.74 8.23
N GLU A 45 -5.50 0.20 8.64
CA GLU A 45 -4.23 0.93 8.69
C GLU A 45 -3.75 1.32 7.29
N ARG A 46 -3.84 0.40 6.32
CA ARG A 46 -3.49 0.69 4.93
C ARG A 46 -4.38 1.78 4.35
N ASP A 47 -5.69 1.66 4.51
CA ASP A 47 -6.64 2.63 3.98
C ASP A 47 -6.43 4.02 4.63
N ARG A 48 -6.13 4.09 5.93
CA ARG A 48 -5.73 5.36 6.59
C ARG A 48 -4.46 5.97 6.01
N LYS A 49 -3.44 5.16 5.75
CA LYS A 49 -2.16 5.64 5.17
C LYS A 49 -2.34 6.16 3.76
N LEU A 50 -3.15 5.49 2.94
CA LEU A 50 -3.45 5.92 1.58
C LEU A 50 -4.21 7.24 1.59
N ALA A 51 -5.23 7.39 2.43
CA ALA A 51 -5.95 8.66 2.57
C ALA A 51 -5.02 9.81 3.01
N ALA A 52 -4.13 9.56 3.97
CA ALA A 52 -3.16 10.56 4.41
C ALA A 52 -2.15 10.94 3.31
N LEU A 53 -1.79 10.00 2.43
CA LEU A 53 -0.92 10.27 1.29
C LEU A 53 -1.65 11.12 0.24
N ASP A 54 -2.91 10.79 -0.06
CA ASP A 54 -3.74 11.56 -0.99
C ASP A 54 -3.90 13.01 -0.49
N ASP A 55 -4.19 13.19 0.80
CA ASP A 55 -4.27 14.52 1.42
C ASP A 55 -2.95 15.29 1.32
N ALA A 56 -1.82 14.62 1.54
CA ALA A 56 -0.50 15.23 1.43
C ALA A 56 -0.16 15.65 -0.01
N ILE A 57 -0.52 14.83 -1.00
CA ILE A 57 -0.36 15.15 -2.42
C ILE A 57 -1.22 16.35 -2.77
N ALA A 58 -2.51 16.34 -2.41
CA ALA A 58 -3.43 17.44 -2.68
C ALA A 58 -2.96 18.76 -2.06
N ALA A 59 -2.46 18.72 -0.82
CA ALA A 59 -1.91 19.90 -0.16
C ALA A 59 -0.65 20.43 -0.85
N TYR A 60 0.21 19.54 -1.36
CA TYR A 60 1.38 19.92 -2.13
C TYR A 60 0.99 20.55 -3.47
N GLU A 61 0.10 19.92 -4.23
CA GLU A 61 -0.36 20.40 -5.54
C GLU A 61 -1.11 21.72 -5.44
N ALA A 62 -1.90 21.93 -4.40
CA ALA A 62 -2.56 23.22 -4.15
C ALA A 62 -1.56 24.37 -3.95
N ARG A 63 -0.36 24.08 -3.42
CA ARG A 63 0.70 25.07 -3.19
C ARG A 63 1.63 25.23 -4.40
N ALA A 64 2.00 24.13 -5.05
CA ALA A 64 3.06 24.08 -6.05
C ALA A 64 2.55 23.97 -7.50
N GLY A 65 1.26 23.70 -7.69
CA GLY A 65 0.73 23.22 -8.95
C GLY A 65 0.94 21.70 -9.12
N SER A 66 0.15 21.09 -9.99
CA SER A 66 0.36 19.70 -10.42
C SER A 66 1.34 19.65 -11.59
N ILE A 67 2.16 18.60 -11.64
CA ILE A 67 3.04 18.36 -12.78
C ILE A 67 2.21 17.70 -13.88
N THR A 68 2.17 18.32 -15.04
CA THR A 68 1.46 17.81 -16.21
C THR A 68 2.32 16.81 -16.99
N ASP A 69 1.67 15.94 -17.77
CA ASP A 69 2.37 15.02 -18.67
C ASP A 69 3.25 15.73 -19.70
N GLU A 70 2.89 16.96 -20.09
CA GLU A 70 3.66 17.76 -21.04
C GLU A 70 4.94 18.29 -20.41
N GLU A 71 4.85 18.86 -19.20
CA GLU A 71 6.01 19.32 -18.44
C GLU A 71 6.96 18.15 -18.15
N LEU A 72 6.43 16.98 -17.81
CA LEU A 72 7.25 15.80 -17.57
C LEU A 72 7.98 15.33 -18.85
N ARG A 73 7.31 15.37 -20.00
CA ARG A 73 7.92 15.03 -21.30
C ARG A 73 9.02 16.02 -21.69
N GLU A 74 8.79 17.30 -21.47
CA GLU A 74 9.78 18.32 -21.76
C GLU A 74 10.99 18.18 -20.83
N GLN A 75 10.76 17.96 -19.53
CA GLN A 75 11.85 17.72 -18.58
C GLN A 75 12.67 16.49 -18.95
N GLN A 76 12.03 15.37 -19.33
CA GLN A 76 12.74 14.18 -19.81
C GLN A 76 13.61 14.45 -21.04
N ARG A 77 13.17 15.33 -21.94
CA ARG A 77 13.94 15.73 -23.12
C ARG A 77 15.18 16.52 -22.72
N VAL A 78 15.03 17.46 -21.78
CA VAL A 78 16.13 18.24 -21.20
C VAL A 78 17.12 17.32 -20.48
N ASP A 79 16.64 16.41 -19.64
CA ASP A 79 17.47 15.48 -18.88
C ASP A 79 18.29 14.56 -19.80
N ARG A 80 17.67 14.04 -20.87
CA ARG A 80 18.38 13.24 -21.88
C ARG A 80 19.43 14.05 -22.64
N ALA A 81 19.15 15.30 -22.96
CA ALA A 81 20.11 16.17 -23.63
C ALA A 81 21.30 16.51 -22.73
N ALA A 82 21.08 16.60 -21.41
CA ALA A 82 22.12 16.87 -20.41
C ALA A 82 22.86 15.60 -19.93
N ALA A 83 22.37 14.40 -20.26
CA ALA A 83 22.93 13.16 -19.76
C ALA A 83 24.34 12.88 -20.32
N VAL A 84 25.28 12.55 -19.44
CA VAL A 84 26.63 12.10 -19.82
C VAL A 84 26.65 10.58 -19.95
N VAL A 85 26.94 10.08 -21.15
CA VAL A 85 27.04 8.63 -21.41
C VAL A 85 28.35 8.08 -20.83
N VAL A 86 28.25 7.30 -19.75
CA VAL A 86 29.38 6.54 -19.21
C VAL A 86 29.40 5.17 -19.90
N ARG A 87 30.28 4.99 -20.89
CA ARG A 87 30.55 3.65 -21.43
C ARG A 87 31.41 2.88 -20.42
N GLY A 88 30.87 1.79 -19.87
CA GLY A 88 31.65 0.83 -19.10
C GLY A 88 32.81 0.31 -19.95
N ARG A 89 34.03 0.43 -19.42
CA ARG A 89 35.23 -0.12 -20.04
C ARG A 89 35.00 -1.61 -20.22
N GLY A 90 34.85 -2.05 -21.47
CA GLY A 90 34.76 -3.47 -21.81
C GLY A 90 35.96 -4.18 -21.18
N VAL A 91 35.68 -5.11 -20.28
CA VAL A 91 36.68 -6.07 -19.82
C VAL A 91 36.98 -6.94 -21.04
N ALA A 92 38.16 -6.72 -21.63
CA ALA A 92 38.78 -7.62 -22.59
C ALA A 92 39.78 -8.52 -21.85
#